data_AF-A0A4Z2DRM0-F1
#
_entry.id   AF-A0A4Z2DRM0-F1
#
_cell.length_a   1.000
_cell.length_b   1.000
_cell.length_c   1.000
_cell.angle_alpha   90.00
_cell.angle_beta   90.00
_cell.angle_gamma   90.00
#
_symmetry.space_group_name_H-M   'P 1'
#
loop_
_entity.id
_entity.type
_entity.pdbx_description
1 polymer ?
#
loop_
_entity_poly.entity_id
_entity_poly.type
_entity_poly.pdbx_seq_one_letter_code
_entity_poly.pdbx_strand_id
1 'polypeptide(L)'
;MFTDHKQLTFFMKPPSDKYSPRESRYLDYTSQFSTDMQHISGVKNVVADALLRIHSLNRIQGIDLVELARLQNEDNDLHHELSTTTLKLQTKTIGKGTARPIVLRSYL
;
A
#
# COMPACT_ATOMS: atom_id res chain seq x y z
N MET A 1 -17.10 -5.06 11.33
CA MET A 1 -15.90 -5.06 10.45
C MET A 1 -15.10 -6.34 10.66
N PHE A 2 -14.54 -6.95 9.60
CA PHE A 2 -13.75 -8.20 9.72
C PHE A 2 -12.27 -7.95 9.47
N THR A 3 -11.40 -8.62 10.24
CA THR A 3 -9.95 -8.53 10.10
C THR A 3 -9.25 -9.81 10.50
N ASP A 4 -8.16 -10.16 9.84
CA ASP A 4 -7.24 -11.21 10.30
C ASP A 4 -6.26 -10.73 11.37
N HIS A 5 -6.25 -9.43 11.69
CA HIS A 5 -5.42 -8.88 12.73
C HIS A 5 -6.05 -9.07 14.11
N LYS A 6 -5.76 -10.21 14.73
CA LYS A 6 -6.35 -10.61 16.03
C LYS A 6 -6.21 -9.55 17.11
N GLN A 7 -5.06 -8.87 17.20
CA GLN A 7 -4.83 -7.83 18.23
C GLN A 7 -5.80 -6.63 18.08
N LEU A 8 -6.25 -6.34 16.86
CA LEU A 8 -7.15 -5.22 16.60
C LEU A 8 -8.55 -5.43 17.18
N THR A 9 -8.99 -6.69 17.26
CA THR A 9 -10.25 -7.05 17.94
C THR A 9 -10.19 -6.89 19.45
N PHE A 10 -9.00 -6.95 20.04
CA PHE A 10 -8.82 -6.68 21.47
C PHE A 10 -8.82 -5.18 21.77
N PHE A 11 -8.37 -4.35 20.83
CA PHE A 11 -8.31 -2.91 21.04
C PHE A 11 -9.68 -2.22 21.16
N MET A 12 -10.75 -2.82 20.60
CA MET A 12 -12.13 -2.30 20.71
C MET A 12 -12.85 -2.73 21.99
N LYS A 13 -12.22 -3.58 22.81
CA LYS A 13 -12.71 -3.90 24.17
C LYS A 13 -12.37 -2.73 25.10
N PRO A 14 -13.12 -2.55 26.21
CA PRO A 14 -12.95 -1.42 27.11
C PRO A 14 -11.47 -1.17 27.45
N PRO A 15 -11.05 0.10 27.54
CA PRO A 15 -9.65 0.44 27.62
C PRO A 15 -9.03 -0.19 28.87
N SER A 16 -8.08 -1.09 28.64
CA SER A 16 -6.99 -1.26 29.58
C SER A 16 -6.14 0.01 29.49
N ASP A 17 -5.64 0.56 30.60
CA ASP A 17 -4.77 1.76 30.68
C ASP A 17 -3.38 1.60 30.00
N LYS A 18 -3.30 0.87 28.88
CA LYS A 18 -2.08 0.37 28.26
C LYS A 18 -1.83 0.90 26.84
N TYR A 19 -2.68 1.78 26.32
CA TYR A 19 -2.53 2.30 24.95
C TYR A 19 -1.67 3.57 24.92
N SER A 20 -0.74 3.63 23.97
CA SER A 20 0.01 4.84 23.68
C SER A 20 -0.91 5.94 23.12
N PRO A 21 -0.53 7.23 23.24
CA PRO A 21 -1.32 8.33 22.67
C PRO A 21 -1.59 8.24 21.16
N ARG A 22 -0.77 7.47 20.43
CA ARG A 22 -0.98 7.21 18.99
C ARG A 22 -2.07 6.16 18.78
N GLU A 23 -2.03 5.07 19.54
CA GLU A 23 -3.02 4.00 19.47
C GLU A 23 -4.41 4.50 19.89
N SER A 24 -4.50 5.29 20.96
CA SER A 24 -5.77 5.87 21.41
C SER A 24 -6.41 6.76 20.33
N ARG A 25 -5.64 7.60 19.64
CA ARG A 25 -6.16 8.43 18.53
C ARG A 25 -6.63 7.58 17.36
N TYR A 26 -5.91 6.51 17.03
CA TYR A 26 -6.30 5.61 15.96
C TYR A 26 -7.60 4.87 16.31
N LEU A 27 -7.74 4.44 17.56
CA LEU A 27 -8.94 3.78 18.06
C LEU A 27 -10.14 4.72 18.09
N ASP A 28 -9.94 5.94 18.58
CA ASP A 28 -10.99 6.97 18.60
C ASP A 28 -11.45 7.34 17.19
N TYR A 29 -10.54 7.35 16.21
CA TYR A 29 -10.90 7.54 14.81
C TYR A 29 -11.67 6.35 14.23
N THR A 30 -11.19 5.12 14.47
CA THR A 30 -11.82 3.91 13.89
C THR A 30 -13.16 3.56 14.54
N SER A 31 -13.34 3.87 15.82
CA SER A 31 -14.59 3.64 16.56
C SER A 31 -15.76 4.50 16.04
N GLN A 32 -15.47 5.66 15.42
CA GLN A 32 -16.49 6.49 14.75
C GLN A 32 -17.19 5.77 13.60
N PHE A 33 -16.52 4.80 12.96
CA PHE A 33 -17.06 4.07 11.82
C PHE A 33 -17.65 2.71 12.22
N SER A 34 -17.05 2.03 13.20
CA SER A 34 -17.52 0.74 13.66
C SER A 34 -17.01 0.42 15.06
N THR A 35 -17.91 -0.02 15.93
CA THR A 35 -17.59 -0.47 17.30
C THR A 35 -17.40 -1.99 17.39
N ASP A 36 -17.78 -2.74 16.37
CA ASP A 36 -17.66 -4.21 16.32
C ASP A 36 -16.63 -4.65 15.28
N MET A 37 -15.49 -5.15 15.76
CA MET A 37 -14.44 -5.76 14.95
C MET A 37 -14.28 -7.25 15.29
N GLN A 38 -14.51 -8.09 14.30
CA GLN A 38 -14.48 -9.54 14.43
C GLN A 38 -13.26 -10.12 13.72
N HIS A 39 -12.64 -11.11 14.37
CA HIS A 39 -11.47 -11.76 13.81
C HIS A 39 -11.91 -12.88 12.85
N ILE A 40 -11.32 -12.89 11.66
CA ILE A 40 -11.41 -14.01 10.72
C ILE A 40 -10.01 -14.58 10.49
N SER A 41 -9.89 -15.89 10.29
CA SER A 41 -8.60 -16.49 9.92
C SER A 41 -8.09 -15.87 8.61
N GLY A 42 -6.78 -15.68 8.47
CA GLY A 42 -6.17 -15.19 7.22
C GLY A 42 -6.53 -16.05 6.00
N VAL A 43 -6.73 -17.35 6.19
CA VAL A 43 -7.21 -18.29 5.13
C VAL A 43 -8.61 -17.93 4.62
N LYS A 44 -9.41 -17.22 5.42
CA LYS A 44 -10.73 -16.68 5.03
C LYS A 44 -10.66 -15.22 4.57
N ASN A 45 -9.51 -14.56 4.71
CA ASN A 45 -9.27 -13.16 4.35
C ASN A 45 -8.51 -12.99 3.02
N VAL A 46 -8.48 -14.03 2.17
CA VAL A 46 -7.66 -14.10 0.95
C VAL A 46 -7.90 -12.92 0.00
N VAL A 47 -9.16 -12.46 -0.12
CA VAL A 47 -9.50 -11.33 -1.00
C VAL A 47 -8.86 -10.03 -0.50
N ALA A 48 -8.97 -9.73 0.79
CA ALA A 48 -8.37 -8.53 1.35
C ALA A 48 -6.84 -8.62 1.34
N ASP A 49 -6.27 -9.79 1.65
CA ASP A 49 -4.81 -10.02 1.56
C ASP A 49 -4.30 -9.83 0.12
N ALA A 50 -4.98 -10.38 -0.88
CA ALA A 50 -4.63 -10.20 -2.28
C ALA A 50 -4.67 -8.73 -2.72
N LEU A 51 -5.71 -7.99 -2.32
CA LEU A 51 -5.83 -6.55 -2.63
C LEU A 51 -4.72 -5.73 -1.93
N LEU A 52 -4.43 -6.03 -0.66
CA LEU A 52 -3.33 -5.40 0.08
C LEU A 52 -1.96 -5.73 -0.52
N ARG A 53 -1.79 -6.96 -1.03
CA ARG A 53 -0.57 -7.40 -1.70
C ARG A 53 -0.37 -6.70 -3.03
N ILE A 54 -1.42 -6.53 -3.85
CA ILE A 54 -1.34 -5.72 -5.08
C ILE A 54 -0.95 -4.28 -4.77
N HIS A 55 -1.56 -3.68 -3.75
CA HIS A 55 -1.19 -2.33 -3.31
C HIS A 55 0.27 -2.25 -2.85
N SER A 56 0.77 -3.31 -2.18
CA SER A 56 2.17 -3.41 -1.77
C SER A 56 3.12 -3.60 -2.95
N LEU A 57 2.73 -4.35 -3.97
CA LEU A 57 3.51 -4.54 -5.21
C LEU A 57 3.60 -3.27 -6.06
N ASN A 58 2.64 -2.35 -5.93
CA ASN A 58 2.72 -1.03 -6.54
C ASN A 58 3.85 -0.16 -5.94
N ARG A 59 4.48 -0.61 -4.84
CA ARG A 59 5.83 -0.16 -4.47
C ARG A 59 6.83 -0.95 -5.28
N ILE A 60 7.12 -0.47 -6.49
CA ILE A 60 8.26 -0.96 -7.29
C ILE A 60 9.53 -0.78 -6.43
N GLN A 61 9.97 -1.85 -5.79
CA GLN A 61 11.22 -1.92 -5.03
C GLN A 61 12.13 -2.93 -5.74
N GLY A 62 13.35 -2.51 -6.07
CA GLY A 62 14.36 -3.38 -6.67
C GLY A 62 14.39 -3.42 -8.20
N ILE A 63 13.58 -2.62 -8.90
CA ILE A 63 13.72 -2.41 -10.35
C ILE A 63 14.56 -1.16 -10.58
N ASP A 64 15.67 -1.29 -11.31
CA ASP A 64 16.41 -0.14 -11.81
C ASP A 64 15.60 0.50 -12.95
N LEU A 65 14.92 1.60 -12.62
CA LEU A 65 14.08 2.34 -13.55
C LEU A 65 14.89 2.97 -14.69
N VAL A 66 16.18 3.22 -14.50
CA VAL A 66 17.06 3.76 -15.54
C VAL A 66 17.37 2.68 -16.56
N GLU A 67 17.74 1.49 -16.11
CA GLU A 67 18.00 0.36 -16.99
C GLU A 67 16.72 -0.11 -17.69
N LEU A 68 15.58 -0.12 -16.99
CA LEU A 68 14.30 -0.45 -17.60
C LEU A 68 13.92 0.57 -18.71
N ALA A 69 14.16 1.86 -18.49
CA ALA A 69 13.91 2.88 -19.51
C ALA A 69 14.83 2.73 -20.73
N ARG A 70 16.08 2.33 -20.51
CA ARG A 70 17.03 2.02 -21.60
C ARG A 70 16.53 0.84 -22.43
N LEU A 71 16.16 -0.27 -21.77
CA LEU A 71 15.64 -1.47 -22.44
C LEU A 71 14.35 -1.18 -23.22
N GLN A 72 13.43 -0.37 -22.68
CA GLN A 72 12.22 0.05 -23.40
C GLN A 72 12.53 0.89 -24.65
N ASN A 73 13.59 1.70 -24.62
CA ASN A 73 13.96 2.51 -25.78
C ASN A 73 14.61 1.66 -26.90
N GLU A 74 15.22 0.53 -26.56
CA GLU A 74 15.86 -0.39 -27.50
C GLU A 74 14.91 -1.47 -28.05
N ASP A 75 13.71 -1.60 -27.49
CA ASP A 75 12.71 -2.61 -27.86
C ASP A 75 11.93 -2.21 -29.13
N ASN A 76 12.31 -2.81 -30.26
CA ASN A 76 11.67 -2.56 -31.56
C ASN A 76 10.22 -3.04 -31.63
N ASP A 77 9.87 -4.11 -30.91
CA ASP A 77 8.51 -4.66 -30.91
C ASP A 77 7.56 -3.71 -30.17
N LEU A 78 8.03 -3.14 -29.06
CA LEU A 78 7.31 -2.09 -28.33
C LEU A 78 7.08 -0.85 -29.20
N HIS A 79 8.10 -0.40 -29.95
CA HIS A 79 7.96 0.75 -30.87
C HIS A 79 6.99 0.49 -32.01
N HIS A 80 6.98 -0.75 -32.53
CA HIS A 80 6.01 -1.18 -33.51
C HIS A 80 4.59 -1.16 -32.92
N GLU A 81 4.39 -1.69 -31.71
CA GLU A 81 3.08 -1.75 -31.06
C GLU A 81 2.51 -0.36 -30.72
N LEU A 82 3.38 0.57 -30.31
CA LEU A 82 3.07 2.00 -30.12
C LEU A 82 2.58 2.69 -31.40
N SER A 83 3.00 2.21 -32.57
CA SER A 83 2.76 2.86 -33.85
C SER A 83 1.62 2.24 -34.66
N THR A 84 1.40 0.93 -34.56
CA THR A 84 0.58 0.17 -35.53
C THR A 84 -0.72 -0.39 -34.99
N THR A 85 -0.89 -0.54 -33.67
CA THR A 85 -2.05 -1.25 -33.12
C THR A 85 -3.26 -0.33 -32.88
N THR A 86 -4.47 -0.92 -32.91
CA THR A 86 -5.73 -0.25 -32.52
C THR A 86 -5.77 0.14 -31.04
N LEU A 87 -4.83 -0.37 -30.24
CA LEU A 87 -4.64 -0.01 -28.85
C LEU A 87 -3.81 1.28 -28.76
N LYS A 88 -4.32 2.30 -28.07
CA LYS A 88 -3.60 3.56 -27.87
C LYS A 88 -2.60 3.41 -26.73
N LEU A 89 -1.49 2.72 -26.98
CA LEU A 89 -0.39 2.68 -26.02
C LEU A 89 0.22 4.09 -25.87
N GLN A 90 0.56 4.46 -24.64
CA GLN A 90 1.18 5.75 -24.33
C GLN A 90 2.34 5.52 -23.36
N THR A 91 3.47 6.16 -23.63
CA THR A 91 4.61 6.17 -22.72
C THR A 91 4.32 7.12 -21.56
N LYS A 92 4.57 6.65 -20.33
CA LYS A 92 4.42 7.46 -19.11
C LYS A 92 5.75 7.59 -18.42
N THR A 93 6.27 8.81 -18.35
CA THR A 93 7.49 9.08 -17.60
C THR A 93 7.19 9.01 -16.11
N ILE A 94 7.88 8.11 -15.42
CA ILE A 94 7.85 8.04 -13.95
C ILE A 94 8.80 9.14 -13.46
N GLY A 95 8.25 10.23 -12.91
CA GLY A 95 9.05 11.32 -12.37
C GLY A 95 9.99 10.83 -11.27
N LYS A 96 11.18 11.44 -11.14
CA LYS A 96 12.09 11.15 -10.02
C LYS A 96 11.33 11.38 -8.72
N GLY A 97 11.04 10.29 -8.00
CA GLY A 97 10.44 10.39 -6.68
C GLY A 97 11.34 11.27 -5.84
N THR A 98 10.83 12.44 -5.41
CA THR A 98 11.50 13.23 -4.40
C THR A 98 11.34 12.45 -3.10
N ALA A 99 12.28 11.53 -2.85
CA ALA A 99 12.45 10.94 -1.53
C ALA A 99 12.87 12.09 -0.61
N ARG A 100 11.90 12.84 -0.07
CA ARG A 100 12.13 13.67 1.09
C ARG A 100 12.46 12.71 2.22
N PRO A 101 13.67 12.77 2.82
CA PRO A 101 13.94 12.02 4.02
C PRO A 101 12.88 12.39 5.05
N ILE A 102 12.23 11.40 5.66
CA ILE A 102 11.38 11.65 6.82
C ILE A 102 12.33 12.06 7.94
N VAL A 103 12.55 13.36 8.09
CA VAL A 103 13.28 13.92 9.23
C VAL A 103 12.38 13.71 10.45
N LEU A 104 12.73 12.73 11.30
CA LEU A 104 12.18 12.59 12.63
C LEU A 104 12.57 13.85 13.41
N ARG A 105 11.64 14.79 13.57
CA ARG A 105 11.81 15.87 14.54
C ARG A 105 11.80 15.24 15.92
N SER A 106 12.96 15.19 16.57
CA SER A 106 13.07 14.97 18.00
C SER A 106 12.44 16.16 18.70
N TYR A 107 11.27 15.95 19.30
CA TYR A 107 10.75 16.87 20.31
C TYR A 107 11.44 16.48 21.62
N LEU A 108 12.36 17.35 22.06
CA LEU A 108 12.76 17.46 23.46
C LEU A 108 11.67 18.26 24.20
#